data_AF-A0A3A4IT45-F1
#
_entry.id   AF-A0A3A4IT45-F1
#
_cell.length_a   1.000
_cell.length_b   1.000
_cell.length_c   1.000
_cell.angle_alpha   90.00
_cell.angle_beta   90.00
_cell.angle_gamma   90.00
#
_symmetry.space_group_name_H-M   'P 1'
#
loop_
_entity.id
_entity.type
_entity.pdbx_description
1 polymer ?
#
loop_
_entity_poly.entity_id
_entity_poly.type
_entity_poly.pdbx_seq_one_letter_code
_entity_poly.pdbx_strand_id
1 'polypeptide(L)'
;MRFLRKHYSGKKRTTAIAIYVTLSEMASNANSETFKSYYSQIGEMAGKSSSTIKRYCNDFIKLTILEKKNHKKGKHNLANQWSLLAYSPMRLQSGRNNDLTPNKISLNQGQNNNPDSI
;
A
#
# COMPACT_ATOMS: atom_id res chain seq x y z
N MET A 1 12.87 9.42 12.65
CA MET A 1 12.25 8.63 13.75
C MET A 1 11.23 9.37 14.65
N ARG A 2 11.10 10.71 14.60
CA ARG A 2 10.17 11.45 15.48
C ARG A 2 8.70 11.02 15.34
N PHE A 3 8.27 10.62 14.15
CA PHE A 3 6.88 10.20 13.89
C PHE A 3 6.51 8.86 14.56
N LEU A 4 7.37 7.82 14.49
CA LEU A 4 7.10 6.54 15.19
C LEU A 4 6.96 6.75 16.69
N ARG A 5 7.70 7.71 17.26
CA ARG A 5 7.60 8.06 18.67
C ARG A 5 6.25 8.70 19.04
N LYS A 6 5.60 9.40 18.09
CA LYS A 6 4.26 9.98 18.27
C LYS A 6 3.16 8.91 18.25
N HIS A 7 3.30 7.88 17.41
CA HIS A 7 2.24 6.87 17.21
C HIS A 7 2.39 5.61 18.08
N TYR A 8 3.60 5.29 18.55
CA TYR A 8 3.86 4.10 19.35
C TYR A 8 4.53 4.45 20.68
N SER A 9 4.20 3.67 21.72
CA SER A 9 4.79 3.77 23.07
C SER A 9 5.29 2.41 23.56
N GLY A 10 6.19 2.43 24.55
CA GLY A 10 6.73 1.23 25.21
C GLY A 10 7.29 0.18 24.24
N LYS A 11 7.00 -1.10 24.52
CA LYS A 11 7.45 -2.25 23.70
C LYS A 11 6.95 -2.21 22.26
N LYS A 12 5.79 -1.60 22.01
CA LYS A 12 5.25 -1.42 20.65
C LYS A 12 6.13 -0.50 19.81
N ARG A 13 6.69 0.54 20.42
CA ARG A 13 7.63 1.46 19.76
C ARG A 13 8.91 0.75 19.33
N THR A 14 9.50 -0.06 20.21
CA THR A 14 10.70 -0.84 19.88
C THR A 14 10.45 -1.77 18.71
N THR A 15 9.28 -2.43 18.70
CA THR A 15 8.88 -3.31 17.59
C THR A 15 8.68 -2.53 16.29
N ALA A 16 7.98 -1.40 16.33
CA ALA A 16 7.79 -0.55 15.15
C ALA A 16 9.13 -0.04 14.58
N ILE A 17 10.06 0.36 15.46
CA ILE A 17 11.40 0.81 15.07
C ILE A 17 12.16 -0.33 14.39
N ALA A 18 12.20 -1.52 14.99
CA ALA A 18 12.89 -2.66 14.41
C ALA A 18 12.37 -2.98 13.00
N ILE A 19 11.05 -3.06 12.82
CA ILE A 19 10.43 -3.33 11.52
C ILE A 19 10.75 -2.21 10.52
N TYR A 20 10.67 -0.95 10.92
CA TYR A 20 10.97 0.17 10.03
C TYR A 20 12.44 0.20 9.58
N VAL A 21 13.37 -0.10 10.49
CA VAL A 21 14.80 -0.22 10.17
C VAL A 21 15.02 -1.35 9.17
N THR A 22 14.44 -2.53 9.40
CA THR A 22 14.51 -3.66 8.46
C THR A 22 13.98 -3.29 7.07
N LEU A 23 12.82 -2.63 6.98
CA LEU A 23 12.28 -2.21 5.69
C LEU A 23 13.21 -1.21 4.99
N SER A 24 13.83 -0.31 5.76
CA SER A 24 14.78 0.70 5.23
C SER A 24 16.05 0.04 4.70
N GLU A 25 16.55 -0.97 5.40
CA GLU A 25 17.69 -1.77 4.97
C GLU A 25 17.38 -2.55 3.69
N MET A 26 16.20 -3.18 3.59
CA MET A 26 15.79 -3.87 2.36
C MET A 26 15.69 -2.92 1.16
N ALA A 27 15.15 -1.72 1.36
CA ALA A 27 15.12 -0.68 0.32
C ALA A 27 16.54 -0.24 -0.08
N SER A 28 17.40 0.02 0.92
CA SER A 28 18.81 0.38 0.69
C SER A 28 19.54 -0.70 -0.11
N ASN A 29 19.35 -1.98 0.24
CA ASN A 29 19.97 -3.11 -0.48
C ASN A 29 19.46 -3.25 -1.92
N ALA A 30 18.23 -2.81 -2.19
CA ALA A 30 17.69 -2.75 -3.54
C ALA A 30 18.13 -1.51 -4.34
N ASN A 31 18.93 -0.60 -3.73
CA ASN A 31 19.27 0.72 -4.26
C ASN A 31 18.03 1.50 -4.75
N SER A 32 16.90 1.33 -4.07
CA SER A 32 15.60 1.86 -4.50
C SER A 32 14.65 2.00 -3.32
N GLU A 33 13.78 3.01 -3.33
CA GLU A 33 12.68 3.16 -2.36
C GLU A 33 11.66 2.02 -2.47
N THR A 34 11.69 1.27 -3.57
CA THR A 34 10.79 0.16 -3.86
C THR A 34 11.53 -1.17 -3.88
N PHE A 35 11.00 -2.18 -3.17
CA PHE A 35 11.61 -3.50 -3.07
C PHE A 35 10.55 -4.60 -2.99
N LYS A 36 10.95 -5.84 -3.31
CA LYS A 36 10.06 -7.01 -3.27
C LYS A 36 10.39 -7.86 -2.05
N SER A 37 9.39 -8.18 -1.23
CA SER A 37 9.59 -9.03 -0.05
C SER A 37 8.30 -9.69 0.45
N TYR A 38 8.45 -10.89 1.02
CA TYR A 38 7.39 -11.56 1.78
C TYR A 38 7.35 -11.07 3.23
N TYR A 39 6.18 -11.19 3.87
CA TYR A 39 6.07 -10.90 5.31
C TYR A 39 6.97 -11.80 6.17
N SER A 40 7.22 -13.04 5.74
CA SER A 40 8.12 -13.98 6.42
C SER A 40 9.56 -13.48 6.42
N GLN A 41 10.07 -13.03 5.27
CA GLN A 41 11.44 -12.51 5.14
C GLN A 41 11.64 -11.25 5.99
N ILE A 42 10.69 -10.31 5.96
CA ILE A 42 10.73 -9.13 6.85
C ILE A 42 10.73 -9.57 8.31
N GLY A 43 9.97 -10.61 8.65
CA GLY A 43 9.87 -11.15 10.00
C GLY A 43 11.17 -11.78 10.50
N GLU A 44 11.82 -12.54 9.64
CA GLU A 44 13.12 -13.16 9.91
C GLU A 44 14.18 -12.10 10.22
N MET A 45 14.31 -11.08 9.36
CA MET A 45 15.26 -9.98 9.56
C MET A 45 14.92 -9.11 10.78
N ALA A 46 13.64 -8.85 11.05
CA ALA A 46 13.21 -8.03 12.18
C ALA A 46 13.12 -8.80 13.51
N GLY A 47 13.32 -10.13 13.51
CA GLY A 47 13.13 -10.98 14.68
C GLY A 47 11.68 -10.99 15.21
N LYS A 48 10.70 -11.03 14.31
CA LYS A 48 9.25 -11.03 14.62
C LYS A 48 8.48 -12.02 13.76
N SER A 49 7.36 -12.50 14.29
CA SER A 49 6.44 -13.36 13.52
C SER A 49 5.85 -12.62 12.32
N SER A 50 5.55 -13.34 11.24
CA SER A 50 4.88 -12.81 10.05
C SER A 50 3.53 -12.15 10.37
N SER A 51 2.80 -12.66 11.36
CA SER A 51 1.56 -12.06 11.87
C SER A 51 1.78 -10.70 12.53
N THR A 52 2.89 -10.54 13.25
CA THR A 52 3.31 -9.25 13.82
C THR A 52 3.69 -8.28 12.71
N ILE A 53 4.50 -8.72 11.74
CA ILE A 53 4.86 -7.88 10.59
C ILE A 53 3.61 -7.40 9.85
N LYS A 54 2.68 -8.31 9.53
CA LYS A 54 1.43 -7.97 8.84
C LYS A 54 0.66 -6.86 9.57
N ARG A 55 0.57 -6.95 10.90
CA ARG A 55 -0.11 -5.94 11.74
C ARG A 55 0.56 -4.57 11.64
N TYR A 56 1.88 -4.50 11.85
CA TYR A 56 2.61 -3.24 11.83
C TYR A 56 2.73 -2.65 10.42
N CYS A 57 2.89 -3.46 9.38
CA CYS A 57 2.87 -2.98 8.00
C CYS A 57 1.50 -2.38 7.63
N ASN A 58 0.39 -2.99 8.07
CA ASN A 58 -0.93 -2.42 7.87
C ASN A 58 -1.09 -1.08 8.58
N ASP A 59 -0.54 -0.94 9.80
CA ASP A 59 -0.53 0.34 10.50
C ASP A 59 0.34 1.37 9.77
N PHE A 60 1.52 0.98 9.26
CA PHE A 60 2.38 1.86 8.48
C PHE A 60 1.74 2.34 7.18
N ILE A 61 0.94 1.50 6.53
CA ILE A 61 0.13 1.90 5.36
C ILE A 61 -0.91 2.96 5.76
N LYS A 62 -1.65 2.75 6.86
CA LYS A 62 -2.61 3.75 7.37
C LYS A 62 -1.94 5.07 7.74
N LEU A 63 -0.70 5.01 8.21
CA LEU A 63 0.12 6.16 8.56
C LEU A 63 0.89 6.76 7.36
N THR A 64 0.65 6.27 6.14
CA THR A 64 1.28 6.75 4.89
C THR A 64 2.82 6.66 4.88
N ILE A 65 3.39 5.73 5.66
CA ILE A 65 4.84 5.46 5.71
C ILE A 65 5.24 4.40 4.68
N LEU A 66 4.32 3.50 4.37
CA LEU A 66 4.55 2.32 3.55
C LEU A 66 3.43 2.21 2.52
N GLU A 67 3.78 1.94 1.28
CA GLU A 67 2.83 1.49 0.26
C GLU A 67 3.02 -0.01 0.01
N LYS A 68 1.92 -0.71 -0.25
CA LYS A 68 1.93 -2.11 -0.60
C LYS A 68 1.18 -2.35 -1.90
N LYS A 69 1.87 -2.89 -2.90
CA LYS A 69 1.26 -3.45 -4.11
C LYS A 69 1.29 -4.97 -4.01
N ASN A 70 0.10 -5.56 -3.98
CA ASN A 70 -0.03 -7.02 -3.99
C ASN A 70 0.19 -7.51 -5.42
N HIS A 71 1.08 -8.48 -5.60
CA HIS A 71 1.25 -9.16 -6.88
C HIS A 71 0.62 -10.55 -6.75
N LYS A 72 -0.26 -10.90 -7.69
CA LYS A 72 -0.77 -12.25 -7.87
C LYS A 72 -0.45 -12.70 -9.28
N LYS A 73 0.05 -13.92 -9.44
CA LYS A 73 0.19 -14.58 -10.74
C LYS A 73 -0.51 -15.94 -10.65
N GLY A 74 -1.71 -16.03 -11.22
CA GLY A 74 -2.57 -17.21 -11.09
C GLY A 74 -2.90 -17.52 -9.62
N LYS A 75 -2.64 -18.76 -9.19
CA LYS A 75 -2.87 -19.24 -7.81
C LYS A 75 -1.69 -19.03 -6.86
N HIS A 76 -0.54 -18.54 -7.34
CA HIS A 76 0.64 -18.38 -6.51
C HIS A 76 0.68 -17.01 -5.81
N ASN A 77 0.99 -17.03 -4.51
CA ASN A 77 1.30 -15.83 -3.76
C ASN A 77 2.72 -15.36 -4.11
N LEU A 78 2.83 -14.24 -4.81
CA LEU A 78 4.11 -13.62 -5.11
C LEU A 78 4.54 -12.69 -3.97
N ALA A 79 5.83 -12.36 -3.96
CA ALA A 79 6.37 -11.32 -3.09
C ALA A 79 5.58 -10.02 -3.29
N ASN A 80 5.29 -9.34 -2.17
CA ASN A 80 4.66 -8.04 -2.26
C ASN A 80 5.71 -7.02 -2.71
N GLN A 81 5.28 -6.05 -3.51
CA GLN A 81 6.10 -4.89 -3.79
C GLN A 81 5.78 -3.82 -2.74
N TRP A 82 6.82 -3.39 -2.04
CA TRP A 82 6.77 -2.41 -0.97
C TRP A 82 7.44 -1.13 -1.44
N SER A 83 6.89 0.02 -1.07
CA SER A 83 7.55 1.31 -1.28
C SER A 83 7.59 2.07 0.04
N LEU A 84 8.79 2.47 0.47
CA LEU A 84 8.96 3.35 1.63
C LEU A 84 8.65 4.77 1.19
N LEU A 85 7.50 5.26 1.64
CA LEU A 85 7.13 6.65 1.42
C LEU A 85 7.85 7.45 2.51
N ALA A 86 8.97 8.07 2.14
CA ALA A 86 9.53 9.13 2.96
C ALA A 86 8.38 10.10 3.26
N TYR A 87 8.19 10.44 4.55
CA TYR A 87 7.12 11.32 4.99
C TYR A 87 7.30 12.69 4.31
N SER A 88 6.72 12.85 3.13
CA SER A 88 6.53 14.14 2.49
C SER A 88 5.21 14.67 3.04
N PRO A 89 5.21 15.70 3.91
CA PRO A 89 3.99 16.28 4.45
C PRO A 89 3.02 16.76 3.37
N MET A 90 3.49 16.89 2.12
CA MET A 90 2.70 17.27 0.94
C MET A 90 1.77 16.16 0.40
N ARG A 91 1.99 14.87 0.72
CA ARG A 91 1.17 13.77 0.18
C ARG A 91 -0.13 13.48 0.95
N LEU A 92 -0.40 14.16 2.05
CA LEU A 92 -1.59 13.92 2.89
C LEU A 92 -2.91 14.45 2.29
N GLN A 93 -2.92 15.09 1.12
CA GLN A 93 -4.13 15.65 0.51
C GLN A 93 -4.69 14.89 -0.71
N SER A 94 -4.03 13.84 -1.23
CA SER A 94 -4.38 13.31 -2.56
C SER A 94 -5.13 11.97 -2.59
N GLY A 95 -5.58 11.43 -1.45
CA GLY A 95 -5.99 10.01 -1.37
C GLY A 95 -7.32 9.65 -0.72
N ARG A 96 -8.21 10.61 -0.45
CA ARG A 96 -9.57 10.32 0.07
C ARG A 96 -10.63 10.70 -0.97
N ASN A 97 -10.69 9.96 -2.08
CA ASN A 97 -11.87 9.89 -2.94
C ASN A 97 -12.09 8.41 -3.27
N ASN A 98 -12.70 7.69 -2.33
CA ASN A 98 -13.35 6.40 -2.60
C ASN A 98 -14.73 6.47 -1.95
N ASP A 99 -15.54 7.41 -2.43
CA ASP A 99 -16.98 7.36 -2.24
C ASP A 99 -17.59 6.57 -3.39
N LEU A 100 -17.99 5.35 -3.03
CA LEU A 100 -19.28 4.73 -3.33
C LEU A 100 -20.04 5.29 -4.56
N THR A 101 -20.14 4.45 -5.59
CA THR A 101 -21.20 4.39 -6.64
C THR A 101 -22.62 4.55 -6.06
N PRO A 102 -23.74 4.69 -6.82
CA PRO A 102 -23.95 4.68 -8.29
C PRO A 102 -24.93 5.78 -8.81
N ASN A 103 -24.92 6.15 -10.11
CA ASN A 103 -26.19 6.36 -10.85
C ASN A 103 -26.03 6.71 -12.34
N LYS A 104 -26.90 6.07 -13.11
CA LYS A 104 -27.67 6.57 -14.28
C LYS A 104 -27.00 7.60 -15.19
N ILE A 105 -26.69 7.16 -16.40
CA ILE A 105 -26.96 7.97 -17.59
C ILE A 105 -28.10 7.28 -18.35
N SER A 106 -29.32 7.76 -18.12
CA SER A 106 -30.39 7.74 -19.10
C SER A 106 -30.27 9.03 -19.92
N LEU A 107 -30.03 8.91 -21.22
CA LEU A 107 -30.38 9.94 -22.21
C LEU A 107 -30.56 9.20 -23.55
N ASN A 108 -31.78 8.76 -23.86
CA ASN A 108 -32.82 9.42 -24.66
C ASN A 108 -32.53 9.52 -26.17
N GLN A 109 -33.22 8.64 -26.89
CA GLN A 109 -33.93 8.79 -28.18
C GLN A 109 -33.51 9.91 -29.14
N GLY A 110 -33.18 9.50 -30.38
CA GLY A 110 -33.22 10.32 -31.58
C GLY A 110 -33.33 9.42 -32.82
N GLN A 111 -34.50 9.46 -33.45
CA GLN A 111 -34.96 8.68 -34.61
C GLN A 111 -34.08 8.90 -35.86
N ASN A 112 -33.95 7.90 -36.73
CA ASN A 112 -34.50 8.04 -38.10
C ASN A 112 -34.55 6.72 -38.88
N ASN A 113 -35.64 6.59 -39.61
CA ASN A 113 -36.09 5.43 -40.35
C ASN A 113 -35.39 5.33 -41.73
N ASN A 114 -35.19 4.11 -42.23
CA ASN A 114 -35.17 3.80 -43.68
C ASN A 114 -36.52 4.22 -44.32
N PRO A 115 -36.73 4.32 -45.66
CA PRO A 115 -35.92 3.80 -46.78
C PRO A 115 -35.73 4.80 -47.96
N ASP A 116 -34.89 4.48 -48.95
CA ASP A 116 -35.24 4.48 -50.39
C ASP A 116 -34.03 4.58 -51.36
N SER A 117 -34.18 3.83 -52.46
CA SER A 117 -33.61 4.03 -53.80
C SER A 117 -32.13 3.71 -54.06
N ILE A 118 -31.84 2.58 -54.74
CA ILE A 118 -31.49 2.51 -56.18
C ILE A 118 -32.00 1.18 -56.74
#